data_AF-A0A952BGW3-F1
#
_entry.id   AF-A0A952BGW3-F1
#
_cell.length_a   1.000
_cell.length_b   1.000
_cell.length_c   1.000
_cell.angle_alpha   90.00
_cell.angle_beta   90.00
_cell.angle_gamma   90.00
#
_symmetry.space_group_name_H-M   'P 1'
#
loop_
_entity.id
_entity.type
_entity.pdbx_description
1 polymer ?
#
loop_
_entity_poly.entity_id
_entity_poly.type
_entity_poly.pdbx_seq_one_letter_code
_entity_poly.pdbx_strand_id
1 'polypeptide(L)'
;MANPFSILNVSGPYREPREPVFSYDYSVQRPNWPTAHGIRVKVALAEELDHLKIKVLGVSGGSPGQQLLLNQILSRRIADRKLQITNEEGMFLGRQDVMIDPFTGPMQHLFPRLEAWMHETKASLREEILKKVGL
;
A
#
# COMPACT_ATOMS: atom_id res chain seq x y z
N MET A 1 5.73 -13.03 15.99
CA MET A 1 7.17 -12.69 15.92
C MET A 1 7.34 -11.77 14.72
N ALA A 2 7.88 -10.56 14.90
CA ALA A 2 8.11 -9.66 13.78
C ALA A 2 9.16 -10.29 12.86
N ASN A 3 8.79 -10.47 11.60
CA ASN A 3 9.63 -11.07 10.57
C ASN A 3 10.49 -9.95 9.95
N PRO A 4 11.76 -9.75 10.34
CA PRO A 4 12.51 -8.58 9.89
C PRO A 4 12.82 -8.68 8.39
N PHE A 5 12.57 -7.59 7.68
CA PHE A 5 12.92 -7.43 6.27
C PHE A 5 13.35 -5.99 6.00
N SER A 6 14.16 -5.80 4.96
CA SER A 6 14.50 -4.50 4.41
C SER A 6 14.00 -4.38 2.98
N ILE A 7 13.53 -3.19 2.61
CA ILE A 7 13.11 -2.88 1.25
C ILE A 7 14.33 -2.29 0.53
N LEU A 8 14.84 -3.00 -0.48
CA LEU A 8 15.98 -2.55 -1.27
C LEU A 8 15.56 -1.57 -2.37
N ASN A 9 14.43 -1.86 -3.02
CA ASN A 9 13.91 -1.04 -4.10
C ASN A 9 12.39 -1.14 -4.16
N VAL A 10 11.74 -0.09 -4.67
CA VAL A 10 10.32 -0.12 -5.00
C VAL A 10 10.04 0.63 -6.29
N SER A 11 9.30 -0.01 -7.19
CA SER A 11 8.90 0.54 -8.48
C SER A 11 7.38 0.65 -8.60
N GLY A 12 6.89 1.65 -9.34
CA GLY A 12 5.46 1.93 -9.53
C GLY A 12 5.09 3.39 -9.21
N PRO A 13 3.80 3.77 -9.26
CA PRO A 13 2.65 2.90 -9.49
C PRO A 13 2.54 2.45 -10.96
N TYR A 14 2.25 1.16 -11.17
CA TYR A 14 1.84 0.63 -12.46
C TYR A 14 0.31 0.54 -12.52
N ARG A 15 -0.27 0.97 -13.64
CA ARG A 15 -1.69 0.77 -13.92
C ARG A 15 -1.85 -0.58 -14.61
N GLU A 16 -2.53 -1.53 -13.96
CA GLU A 16 -2.76 -2.84 -14.58
C GLU A 16 -3.79 -2.73 -15.72
N PRO A 17 -3.54 -3.31 -16.91
CA PRO A 17 -4.38 -3.10 -18.09
C PRO A 17 -5.84 -3.57 -17.97
N ARG A 18 -6.10 -4.58 -17.13
CA ARG A 18 -7.42 -5.26 -17.04
C ARG A 18 -8.04 -5.21 -15.64
N GLU A 19 -7.35 -4.58 -14.70
CA GLU A 19 -7.77 -4.55 -13.30
C GLU A 19 -7.81 -3.10 -12.81
N PRO A 20 -8.84 -2.68 -12.05
CA PRO A 20 -8.92 -1.34 -11.49
C PRO A 20 -8.02 -1.21 -10.26
N VAL A 21 -6.73 -1.53 -10.42
CA VAL A 21 -5.73 -1.53 -9.35
C VAL A 21 -4.49 -0.72 -9.75
N PHE A 22 -3.74 -0.27 -8.76
CA PHE A 22 -2.35 0.14 -8.90
C PHE A 22 -1.43 -0.94 -8.33
N SER A 23 -0.34 -1.25 -9.05
CA SER A 23 0.65 -2.22 -8.63
C SER A 23 1.96 -1.55 -8.25
N TYR A 24 2.61 -2.09 -7.23
CA TYR A 24 3.95 -1.72 -6.79
C TYR A 24 4.81 -2.97 -6.66
N ASP A 25 6.00 -2.94 -7.25
CA ASP A 25 6.98 -4.03 -7.14
C ASP A 25 8.02 -3.67 -6.10
N TYR A 26 8.10 -4.48 -5.05
CA TYR A 26 9.04 -4.37 -3.96
C TYR A 26 10.13 -5.41 -4.12
N SER A 27 11.39 -4.99 -3.99
CA SER A 27 12.52 -5.90 -3.78
C SER A 27 12.80 -5.97 -2.29
N VAL A 28 12.53 -7.11 -1.68
CA VAL A 28 12.63 -7.31 -0.23
C VAL A 28 13.76 -8.27 0.10
N GLN A 29 14.67 -7.83 0.97
CA GLN A 29 15.78 -8.64 1.48
C GLN A 29 15.50 -9.04 2.92
N ARG A 30 15.74 -10.32 3.23
CA ARG A 30 15.73 -10.83 4.60
C ARG A 30 17.14 -11.19 5.04
N PRO A 31 17.47 -11.08 6.34
CA PRO A 31 18.79 -11.44 6.84
C PRO A 31 19.18 -12.91 6.58
N ASN A 32 18.20 -13.80 6.55
CA ASN A 32 18.40 -15.24 6.42
C ASN A 32 18.27 -15.75 4.96
N TRP A 33 18.12 -14.86 3.99
CA TRP A 33 17.95 -15.22 2.57
C TRP A 33 19.18 -14.81 1.74
N PRO A 34 19.61 -15.64 0.78
CA PRO A 34 20.78 -15.35 -0.04
C PRO A 34 20.53 -14.23 -1.07
N THR A 35 19.27 -14.00 -1.45
CA THR A 35 18.87 -13.02 -2.47
C THR A 35 17.59 -12.29 -2.06
N ALA A 36 17.37 -11.10 -2.61
CA ALA A 36 16.12 -10.37 -2.45
C ALA A 36 15.02 -11.00 -3.29
N HIS A 37 13.79 -10.97 -2.79
CA HIS A 37 12.61 -11.49 -3.49
C HIS A 37 11.73 -10.37 -4.01
N GLY A 38 11.03 -10.64 -5.11
CA GLY A 38 10.04 -9.76 -5.70
C GLY A 38 8.69 -9.92 -5.02
N ILE A 39 8.13 -8.82 -4.53
CA ILE A 39 6.78 -8.80 -3.97
C ILE A 39 5.98 -7.75 -4.72
N ARG A 40 4.92 -8.17 -5.41
CA ARG A 40 3.99 -7.26 -6.07
C ARG A 40 2.81 -6.98 -5.16
N VAL A 41 2.60 -5.72 -4.81
CA VAL A 41 1.43 -5.27 -4.05
C VAL A 41 0.45 -4.59 -4.97
N LYS A 42 -0.76 -5.13 -5.05
CA LYS A 42 -1.89 -4.50 -5.74
C LYS A 42 -2.72 -3.70 -4.76
N VAL A 43 -3.12 -2.50 -5.17
CA VAL A 43 -4.01 -1.60 -4.41
C VAL A 43 -5.24 -1.32 -5.27
N ALA A 44 -6.40 -1.74 -4.81
CA ALA A 44 -7.66 -1.47 -5.50
C ALA A 44 -8.04 0.01 -5.43
N LEU A 45 -8.45 0.57 -6.57
CA LEU A 45 -8.78 2.00 -6.65
C LEU A 45 -10.04 2.34 -5.86
N ALA A 46 -11.14 1.62 -6.07
CA ALA A 46 -12.41 1.97 -5.45
C ALA A 46 -12.49 1.47 -4.00
N GLU A 47 -12.08 0.23 -3.78
CA GLU A 47 -12.30 -0.51 -2.55
C GLU A 47 -11.26 -0.17 -1.47
N GLU A 48 -10.03 0.18 -1.85
CA GLU A 48 -8.97 0.54 -0.90
C GLU A 48 -8.65 2.03 -0.96
N LEU A 49 -8.17 2.52 -2.11
CA LEU A 49 -7.67 3.89 -2.23
C LEU A 49 -8.77 4.93 -1.99
N ASP A 50 -9.86 4.87 -2.75
CA ASP A 50 -10.94 5.85 -2.65
C ASP A 50 -11.72 5.73 -1.35
N HIS A 51 -11.97 4.50 -0.86
CA HIS A 51 -12.59 4.28 0.44
C HIS A 51 -11.77 4.93 1.57
N LEU A 52 -10.46 4.67 1.64
CA LEU A 52 -9.61 5.23 2.70
C LEU A 52 -9.41 6.74 2.54
N LYS A 53 -9.27 7.24 1.31
CA LYS A 53 -9.15 8.68 1.01
C LYS A 53 -10.38 9.45 1.45
N ILE A 54 -11.58 8.97 1.11
CA ILE A 54 -12.83 9.70 1.34
C ILE A 54 -13.33 9.47 2.76
N LYS A 55 -13.46 8.21 3.21
CA LYS A 55 -14.08 7.91 4.50
C LYS A 55 -13.15 8.15 5.68
N VAL A 56 -11.88 7.80 5.56
CA VAL A 56 -10.93 7.92 6.68
C VAL A 56 -10.26 9.28 6.68
N LEU A 57 -9.61 9.66 5.58
CA LEU A 57 -8.89 10.92 5.51
C LEU A 57 -9.80 12.14 5.36
N GLY A 58 -10.97 11.99 4.72
CA GLY A 58 -11.88 13.10 4.48
C GLY A 58 -11.27 14.16 3.55
N VAL A 59 -10.47 13.73 2.57
CA VAL A 59 -9.85 14.61 1.58
C VAL A 59 -10.64 14.49 0.29
N SER A 60 -11.28 15.58 -0.12
CA SER A 60 -12.06 15.68 -1.35
C SER A 60 -11.82 17.03 -2.02
N GLY A 61 -11.74 17.06 -3.35
CA GLY A 61 -11.52 18.28 -4.13
C GLY A 61 -10.05 18.58 -4.44
N GLY A 62 -9.78 19.74 -5.04
CA GLY A 62 -8.47 20.08 -5.59
C GLY A 62 -8.39 19.90 -7.10
N SER A 63 -7.30 20.40 -7.69
CA SER A 63 -7.06 20.30 -9.13
C SER A 63 -6.76 18.86 -9.56
N PRO A 64 -6.91 18.52 -10.85
CA PRO A 64 -6.53 17.19 -11.36
C PRO A 64 -5.09 16.80 -11.02
N GLY A 65 -4.16 17.76 -11.04
CA GLY A 65 -2.76 17.52 -10.65
C GLY A 65 -2.59 17.22 -9.16
N GLN A 66 -3.33 17.93 -8.30
CA GLN A 66 -3.34 17.65 -6.86
C GLN A 66 -3.94 16.28 -6.54
N GLN A 67 -5.03 15.92 -7.23
CA GLN A 67 -5.66 14.60 -7.10
C GLN A 67 -4.73 13.48 -7.56
N LEU A 68 -3.97 13.68 -8.64
CA LEU A 68 -2.98 12.72 -9.11
C LEU A 68 -1.88 12.51 -8.06
N LEU A 69 -1.31 13.60 -7.53
CA LEU A 69 -0.24 13.53 -6.52
C LEU A 69 -0.74 12.90 -5.22
N LEU A 70 -1.94 13.28 -4.77
CA LEU A 70 -2.62 12.68 -3.61
C LEU A 70 -2.76 11.17 -3.80
N ASN A 71 -3.31 10.73 -4.93
CA ASN A 71 -3.49 9.31 -5.22
C ASN A 71 -2.16 8.57 -5.24
N GLN A 72 -1.08 9.15 -5.80
CA GLN A 72 0.27 8.55 -5.81
C GLN A 72 0.84 8.38 -4.40
N ILE A 73 0.74 9.42 -3.56
CA ILE A 73 1.23 9.36 -2.16
C ILE A 73 0.43 8.31 -1.38
N LEU A 74 -0.89 8.36 -1.47
CA LEU A 74 -1.77 7.47 -0.71
C LEU A 74 -1.64 6.02 -1.14
N SER A 75 -1.70 5.74 -2.44
CA SER A 75 -1.55 4.37 -2.94
C SER A 75 -0.20 3.77 -2.57
N ARG A 76 0.86 4.58 -2.56
CA ARG A 76 2.17 4.12 -2.08
C ARG A 76 2.16 3.79 -0.58
N ARG A 77 1.63 4.68 0.26
CA ARG A 77 1.55 4.45 1.71
C ARG A 77 0.70 3.22 2.05
N ILE A 78 -0.40 3.03 1.33
CA ILE A 78 -1.24 1.84 1.43
C ILE A 78 -0.43 0.60 1.05
N ALA A 79 0.28 0.61 -0.09
CA ALA A 79 1.10 -0.53 -0.50
C ALA A 79 2.19 -0.89 0.51
N ASP A 80 2.89 0.12 1.07
CA ASP A 80 3.89 -0.08 2.12
C ASP A 80 3.28 -0.73 3.38
N ARG A 81 2.08 -0.29 3.79
CA ARG A 81 1.40 -0.87 4.94
C ARG A 81 0.90 -2.29 4.67
N LYS A 82 0.36 -2.54 3.48
CA LYS A 82 -0.07 -3.89 3.07
C LYS A 82 1.09 -4.87 3.14
N LEU A 83 2.26 -4.49 2.62
CA LEU A 83 3.49 -5.28 2.71
C LEU A 83 3.84 -5.66 4.15
N GLN A 84 3.71 -4.71 5.10
CA GLN A 84 3.95 -4.98 6.52
C GLN A 84 2.91 -5.95 7.11
N ILE A 85 1.62 -5.72 6.83
CA ILE A 85 0.54 -6.59 7.32
C ILE A 85 0.76 -8.03 6.85
N THR A 86 1.01 -8.24 5.56
CA THR A 86 1.21 -9.58 4.99
C THR A 86 2.50 -10.25 5.46
N ASN A 87 3.54 -9.47 5.80
CA ASN A 87 4.73 -9.98 6.45
C ASN A 87 4.45 -10.55 7.84
N GLU A 88 3.61 -9.86 8.61
CA GLU A 88 3.19 -10.26 9.96
C GLU A 88 2.30 -11.51 9.92
N GLU A 89 1.50 -11.68 8.87
CA GLU A 89 0.74 -12.92 8.58
C GLU A 89 1.64 -14.08 8.10
N GLY A 90 2.94 -13.85 7.90
CA GLY A 90 3.88 -14.89 7.48
C GLY A 90 3.77 -15.27 6.00
N MET A 91 3.11 -14.47 5.16
CA MET A 91 2.96 -14.75 3.73
C MET A 91 4.29 -14.80 2.97
N PHE A 92 5.35 -14.22 3.54
CA PHE A 92 6.69 -14.18 2.96
C PHE A 92 7.63 -15.23 3.56
N LEU A 93 7.13 -16.26 4.22
CA LEU A 93 7.98 -17.33 4.75
C LEU A 93 8.47 -18.27 3.63
N GLY A 94 7.71 -18.38 2.55
CA GLY A 94 8.12 -19.06 1.34
C GLY A 94 9.21 -18.30 0.58
N ARG A 95 10.08 -19.02 -0.13
CA ARG A 95 11.14 -18.45 -0.98
C ARG A 95 10.65 -18.02 -2.38
N GLN A 96 9.35 -17.90 -2.58
CA GLN A 96 8.77 -17.58 -3.88
C GLN A 96 8.41 -16.10 -3.93
N ASP A 97 8.37 -15.56 -5.15
CA ASP A 97 7.80 -14.23 -5.36
C ASP A 97 6.33 -14.24 -4.95
N VAL A 98 5.91 -13.17 -4.27
CA VAL A 98 4.57 -13.09 -3.68
C VAL A 98 3.77 -11.99 -4.36
N MET A 99 2.56 -12.32 -4.76
CA MET A 99 1.57 -11.35 -5.20
C MET A 99 0.58 -11.10 -4.06
N ILE A 100 0.49 -9.85 -3.62
CA ILE A 100 -0.48 -9.40 -2.64
C ILE A 100 -1.62 -8.75 -3.40
N ASP A 101 -2.73 -9.46 -3.46
CA ASP A 101 -3.96 -8.95 -4.05
C ASP A 101 -4.57 -7.81 -3.19
N PRO A 102 -5.54 -7.06 -3.74
CA PRO A 102 -6.36 -6.16 -2.95
C PRO A 102 -6.91 -6.84 -1.69
N PHE A 103 -7.03 -6.11 -0.58
CA PHE A 103 -7.66 -6.62 0.65
C PHE A 103 -9.19 -6.66 0.50
N THR A 104 -9.63 -7.36 -0.53
CA THR A 104 -11.01 -7.63 -0.91
C THR A 104 -11.13 -9.12 -1.18
N GLY A 105 -12.36 -9.65 -1.25
CA GLY A 105 -12.58 -11.07 -1.52
C GLY A 105 -11.76 -11.97 -0.55
N PRO A 106 -10.83 -12.81 -1.03
CA PRO A 106 -10.04 -13.70 -0.17
C PRO A 106 -9.22 -13.00 0.91
N MET A 107 -8.71 -11.79 0.65
CA MET A 107 -7.87 -11.04 1.59
C MET A 107 -8.65 -9.99 2.40
N GLN A 108 -9.99 -10.00 2.34
CA GLN A 108 -10.84 -9.01 3.01
C GLN A 108 -10.62 -8.97 4.53
N HIS A 109 -10.26 -10.09 5.15
CA HIS A 109 -9.99 -10.17 6.59
C HIS A 109 -8.81 -9.29 7.04
N LEU A 110 -7.92 -8.88 6.13
CA LEU A 110 -6.79 -7.98 6.40
C LEU A 110 -7.17 -6.50 6.29
N PHE A 111 -8.28 -6.18 5.64
CA PHE A 111 -8.73 -4.79 5.43
C PHE A 111 -8.94 -4.01 6.74
N PRO A 112 -9.56 -4.58 7.80
CA PRO A 112 -9.72 -3.86 9.06
C PRO A 112 -8.39 -3.39 9.68
N ARG A 113 -7.30 -4.14 9.47
CA ARG A 113 -5.96 -3.77 9.94
C ARG A 113 -5.39 -2.57 9.18
N LEU A 114 -5.68 -2.50 7.88
CA LEU A 114 -5.31 -1.37 7.03
C LEU A 114 -6.12 -0.12 7.40
N GLU A 115 -7.42 -0.27 7.62
CA GLU A 115 -8.30 0.82 8.03
C GLU A 115 -7.91 1.38 9.41
N ALA A 116 -7.66 0.51 10.39
CA ALA A 116 -7.18 0.90 11.72
C ALA A 116 -5.87 1.72 11.65
N TRP A 117 -4.89 1.24 10.88
CA TRP A 117 -3.64 1.98 10.67
C TRP A 117 -3.86 3.36 10.04
N MET A 118 -4.78 3.47 9.08
CA MET A 118 -5.10 4.75 8.43
C MET A 118 -5.75 5.73 9.42
N HIS A 119 -6.58 5.24 10.35
CA HIS A 119 -7.13 6.05 11.44
C HIS A 119 -6.04 6.54 12.40
N GLU A 120 -5.12 5.66 12.80
CA GLU A 120 -4.00 6.00 13.69
C GLU A 120 -3.05 7.03 13.07
N THR A 121 -2.76 6.90 11.77
CA THR A 121 -1.82 7.76 11.05
C THR A 121 -2.49 8.97 10.37
N LYS A 122 -3.81 9.11 10.50
CA LYS A 122 -4.62 10.13 9.83
C LYS A 122 -4.05 11.54 9.95
N ALA A 123 -3.67 11.96 11.16
CA ALA A 123 -3.15 13.31 11.40
C ALA A 123 -1.85 13.56 10.64
N SER A 124 -0.90 12.62 10.73
CA SER A 124 0.40 12.70 10.05
C SER A 124 0.24 12.67 8.52
N LEU A 125 -0.65 11.81 8.01
CA LEU A 125 -0.92 11.73 6.57
C LEU A 125 -1.57 13.01 6.05
N ARG A 126 -2.50 13.62 6.79
CA ARG A 126 -3.08 14.91 6.42
C ARG A 126 -2.04 16.02 6.39
N GLU A 127 -1.14 16.06 7.35
CA GLU A 127 -0.03 17.03 7.34
C GLU A 127 0.91 16.81 6.15
N GLU A 128 1.25 15.57 5.81
CA GLU A 128 2.05 15.25 4.63
C GLU A 128 1.35 15.69 3.33
N ILE A 129 0.04 15.43 3.22
CA ILE A 129 -0.78 15.85 2.08
C ILE A 129 -0.80 17.37 1.97
N LEU A 130 -1.03 18.09 3.07
CA LEU A 130 -1.03 19.54 3.08
C LEU A 130 0.32 20.09 2.62
N LYS A 131 1.43 19.52 3.11
CA LYS A 131 2.79 19.96 2.76
C LYS A 131 3.17 19.68 1.31
N LYS A 132 2.78 18.53 0.76
CA LYS A 132 3.20 18.09 -0.58
C LYS A 132 2.22 18.48 -1.68
N VAL A 133 0.92 18.50 -1.38
CA VAL A 133 -0.18 18.68 -2.32
C VAL A 133 -0.86 20.05 -2.15
N GLY A 134 -0.83 20.62 -0.95
CA GLY A 134 -1.51 21.89 -0.63
C GLY A 134 -3.02 21.74 -0.44
N LEU A 135 -3.47 20.59 0.05
CA LEU A 135 -4.88 20.26 0.36
C LEU A 135 -5.11 20.08 1.86
#